data_AF-A0A8J6QCP4-F1
#
_entry.id   AF-A0A8J6QCP4-F1
#
_cell.length_a   1.000
_cell.length_b   1.000
_cell.length_c   1.000
_cell.angle_alpha   90.00
_cell.angle_beta   90.00
_cell.angle_gamma   90.00
#
_symmetry.space_group_name_H-M   'P 1'
#
loop_
_entity.id
_entity.type
_entity.pdbx_description
1 polymer ?
#
loop_
_entity_poly.entity_id
_entity_poly.type
_entity_poly.pdbx_seq_one_letter_code
_entity_poly.pdbx_strand_id
1 'polypeptide(L)'
;MVFRPIHVAPRPLITALALLVGLVSPDCGRAEIAGSTGVVLNPDSLIQVVGLPPPPGSAAAREDLAILLWLQGARTPEMEANAWLLLERNLGSFSRALGVDMDKSTPTINAALKTFLTSVDAVMGNLKNRYQRLRPFIAHSQIKPCLPREQGYSFPSAHSTWYRTASELLADLVPERRSRLVAVGSHGGNSRVLCGVHYPSDVQAGQRLGVAAAAQLITSPQWKAFKADPAVIAEVEAIRRVRDHALPELVR
;
A
#
# COMPACT_ATOMS: atom_id res chain seq x y z
N MET A 1 -75.92 -6.18 35.19
CA MET A 1 -75.03 -7.18 34.55
C MET A 1 -73.90 -7.46 35.53
N VAL A 2 -73.92 -8.65 36.14
CA VAL A 2 -73.03 -9.05 37.23
C VAL A 2 -71.71 -9.54 36.64
N PHE A 3 -70.59 -8.93 37.00
CA PHE A 3 -69.25 -9.48 36.71
C PHE A 3 -68.55 -9.82 38.02
N ARG A 4 -68.38 -11.13 38.24
CA ARG A 4 -67.55 -11.70 39.31
C ARG A 4 -66.07 -11.52 38.96
N PRO A 5 -65.19 -11.19 39.92
CA PRO A 5 -63.75 -11.29 39.72
C PRO A 5 -63.30 -12.75 39.79
N ILE A 6 -62.48 -13.16 38.82
CA ILE A 6 -61.85 -14.48 38.75
C ILE A 6 -60.59 -14.45 39.62
N HIS A 7 -60.54 -15.29 40.66
CA HIS A 7 -59.30 -15.57 41.39
C HIS A 7 -58.40 -16.50 40.57
N VAL A 8 -57.19 -16.04 40.26
CA VAL A 8 -56.12 -16.88 39.70
C VAL A 8 -55.13 -17.18 40.84
N ALA A 9 -54.97 -18.46 41.17
CA ALA A 9 -54.02 -18.93 42.16
C ALA A 9 -52.56 -18.81 41.64
N PRO A 10 -51.56 -18.58 42.52
CA PRO A 10 -50.16 -18.50 42.11
C PRO A 10 -49.60 -19.91 41.80
N ARG A 11 -48.88 -20.03 40.67
CA ARG A 11 -48.09 -21.22 40.31
C ARG A 11 -46.73 -21.18 41.03
N PRO A 12 -46.18 -22.32 41.46
CA PRO A 12 -44.88 -22.35 42.14
C PRO A 12 -43.74 -22.07 41.16
N LEU A 13 -42.78 -21.22 41.56
CA LEU A 13 -41.50 -21.07 40.88
C LEU A 13 -40.67 -22.35 41.10
N ILE A 14 -40.40 -23.09 40.03
CA ILE A 14 -39.35 -24.10 40.00
C ILE A 14 -38.05 -23.39 39.64
N THR A 15 -37.15 -23.23 40.61
CA THR A 15 -35.82 -22.68 40.42
C THR A 15 -34.94 -23.72 39.72
N ALA A 16 -34.81 -23.63 38.40
CA ALA A 16 -33.84 -24.42 37.65
C ALA A 16 -32.46 -23.77 37.81
N LEU A 17 -31.61 -24.37 38.66
CA LEU A 17 -30.19 -24.03 38.78
C LEU A 17 -29.46 -24.55 37.52
N ALA A 18 -29.36 -23.72 36.49
CA ALA A 18 -28.54 -24.03 35.33
C ALA A 18 -27.06 -23.83 35.70
N LEU A 19 -26.31 -24.92 35.78
CA LEU A 19 -24.85 -24.90 35.76
C LEU A 19 -24.41 -24.28 34.41
N LEU A 20 -24.01 -23.00 34.41
CA LEU A 20 -23.23 -22.44 33.31
C LEU A 20 -21.83 -23.07 33.36
N VAL A 21 -21.63 -24.14 32.62
CA VAL A 21 -20.30 -24.53 32.15
C VAL A 21 -19.87 -23.44 31.20
N GLY A 22 -18.95 -22.58 31.64
CA GLY A 22 -18.32 -21.57 30.81
C GLY A 22 -17.60 -22.25 29.64
N LEU A 23 -18.26 -22.30 28.48
CA LEU A 23 -17.57 -22.51 27.22
C LEU A 23 -16.70 -21.27 27.01
N VAL A 24 -15.44 -21.39 27.40
CA VAL A 24 -14.38 -20.52 26.92
C VAL A 24 -14.32 -20.79 25.42
N SER A 25 -15.01 -19.96 24.64
CA SER A 25 -14.72 -19.83 23.22
C SER A 25 -13.21 -19.55 23.14
N PRO A 26 -12.43 -20.31 22.36
CA PRO A 26 -11.08 -19.87 22.08
C PRO A 26 -11.25 -18.49 21.45
N ASP A 27 -10.71 -17.48 22.11
CA ASP A 27 -10.38 -16.23 21.44
C ASP A 27 -9.54 -16.66 20.24
N CYS A 28 -10.16 -16.65 19.07
CA CYS A 28 -9.45 -16.68 17.81
C CYS A 28 -8.79 -15.30 17.70
N GLY A 29 -7.83 -15.05 18.59
CA GLY A 29 -6.87 -13.97 18.44
C GLY A 29 -6.33 -14.14 17.03
N ARG A 30 -6.42 -13.09 16.22
CA ARG A 30 -5.64 -13.02 14.99
C ARG A 30 -4.22 -13.28 15.44
N ALA A 31 -3.73 -14.49 15.19
CA ALA A 31 -2.32 -14.81 15.38
C ALA A 31 -1.57 -13.69 14.65
N GLU A 32 -0.74 -12.94 15.38
CA GLU A 32 0.20 -12.04 14.72
C GLU A 32 0.94 -12.89 13.68
N ILE A 33 0.81 -12.54 12.40
CA ILE A 33 1.46 -13.29 11.33
C ILE A 33 2.96 -13.27 11.64
N ALA A 34 3.52 -14.45 11.84
CA ALA A 34 4.87 -14.62 12.36
C ALA A 34 5.86 -13.80 11.53
N GLY A 35 6.63 -12.95 12.21
CA GLY A 35 7.65 -12.12 11.58
C GLY A 35 7.13 -10.88 10.85
N SER A 36 5.85 -10.50 10.92
CA SER A 36 5.38 -9.27 10.24
C SER A 36 5.64 -7.97 11.01
N THR A 37 6.02 -8.04 12.30
CA THR A 37 6.17 -6.88 13.19
C THR A 37 7.64 -6.60 13.57
N GLY A 38 7.92 -5.37 13.99
CA GLY A 38 9.21 -5.01 14.60
C GLY A 38 10.41 -4.90 13.66
N VAL A 39 10.21 -4.81 12.34
CA VAL A 39 11.32 -4.50 11.42
C VAL A 39 11.77 -3.06 11.62
N VAL A 40 13.06 -2.87 11.90
CA VAL A 40 13.70 -1.56 11.96
C VAL A 40 14.60 -1.41 10.74
N LEU A 41 14.29 -0.43 9.89
CA LEU A 41 15.09 -0.09 8.73
C LEU A 41 16.29 0.77 9.15
N ASN A 42 17.42 0.65 8.45
CA ASN A 42 18.57 1.53 8.61
C ASN A 42 18.32 2.86 7.86
N PRO A 43 17.98 3.96 8.57
CA PRO A 43 17.59 5.20 7.91
C PRO A 43 18.75 5.87 7.18
N ASP A 44 20.00 5.74 7.65
CA ASP A 44 21.16 6.43 7.07
C ASP A 44 21.43 5.97 5.63
N SER A 45 21.41 4.66 5.42
CA SER A 45 21.57 4.09 4.07
C SER A 45 20.42 4.49 3.14
N LEU A 46 19.19 4.60 3.66
CA LEU A 46 18.03 5.02 2.88
C LEU A 46 18.10 6.51 2.52
N ILE A 47 18.55 7.36 3.44
CA ILE A 47 18.76 8.79 3.21
C ILE A 47 19.80 9.00 2.09
N GLN A 48 20.89 8.24 2.11
CA GLN A 48 21.93 8.34 1.08
C GLN A 48 21.40 7.99 -0.32
N VAL A 49 20.60 6.93 -0.44
CA VAL A 49 20.05 6.46 -1.73
C VAL A 49 18.96 7.40 -2.27
N VAL A 50 18.18 8.03 -1.39
CA VAL A 50 17.17 9.05 -1.77
C VAL A 50 17.84 10.25 -2.42
N GLY A 51 18.96 10.71 -1.87
CA GLY A 51 19.66 11.91 -2.32
C GLY A 51 18.94 13.21 -1.94
N LEU A 52 19.29 14.30 -2.61
CA LEU A 52 18.72 15.63 -2.37
C LEU A 52 17.69 15.99 -3.45
N PRO A 53 16.67 16.81 -3.11
CA PRO A 53 15.83 17.41 -4.13
C PRO A 53 16.66 18.36 -5.01
N PRO A 54 16.30 18.56 -6.29
CA PRO A 54 16.88 19.61 -7.11
C PRO A 54 16.80 20.98 -6.41
N PRO A 55 17.91 21.74 -6.31
CA PRO A 55 17.89 23.07 -5.71
C PRO A 55 16.95 24.01 -6.48
N PRO A 56 16.23 24.93 -5.79
CA PRO A 56 15.42 25.95 -6.47
C PRO A 56 16.23 26.74 -7.50
N GLY A 57 15.66 26.96 -8.69
CA GLY A 57 16.32 27.69 -9.79
C GLY A 57 17.36 26.90 -10.59
N SER A 58 17.77 25.71 -10.12
CA SER A 58 18.71 24.85 -10.85
C SER A 58 18.16 24.37 -12.21
N ALA A 59 19.04 23.90 -13.09
CA ALA A 59 18.63 23.30 -14.37
C ALA A 59 17.68 22.12 -14.16
N ALA A 60 17.98 21.24 -13.20
CA ALA A 60 17.12 20.09 -12.88
C ALA A 60 15.74 20.51 -12.34
N ALA A 61 15.65 21.57 -11.54
CA ALA A 61 14.36 22.09 -11.09
C ALA A 61 13.52 22.70 -12.23
N ARG A 62 14.17 23.34 -13.22
CA ARG A 62 13.51 23.84 -14.43
C ARG A 62 13.04 22.71 -15.34
N GLU A 63 13.85 21.65 -15.46
CA GLU A 63 13.49 20.44 -16.22
C GLU A 63 12.29 19.73 -15.60
N ASP A 64 12.28 19.54 -14.27
CA ASP A 64 11.13 19.00 -13.53
C ASP A 64 9.83 19.74 -13.88
N LEU A 65 9.85 21.08 -13.87
CA LEU A 65 8.67 21.89 -14.21
C LEU A 65 8.29 21.77 -15.69
N ALA A 66 9.26 21.76 -16.59
CA ALA A 66 9.01 21.64 -18.03
C ALA A 66 8.31 20.31 -18.37
N ILE A 67 8.75 19.21 -17.76
CA ILE A 67 8.12 17.89 -17.91
C ILE A 67 6.67 17.92 -17.44
N LEU A 68 6.40 18.54 -16.28
CA LEU A 68 5.03 18.63 -15.76
C LEU A 68 4.10 19.44 -16.67
N LEU A 69 4.57 20.58 -17.19
CA LEU A 69 3.79 21.41 -18.12
C LEU A 69 3.53 20.68 -19.44
N TRP A 70 4.51 19.95 -19.95
CA TRP A 70 4.34 19.12 -21.15
C TRP A 70 3.32 18.00 -20.92
N LEU A 71 3.45 17.23 -19.83
CA LEU A 71 2.52 16.16 -19.49
C LEU A 71 1.09 16.68 -19.26
N GLN A 72 0.94 17.84 -18.63
CA GLN A 72 -0.37 18.47 -18.45
C GLN A 72 -1.05 18.80 -19.77
N GLY A 73 -0.31 19.22 -20.79
CA GLY A 73 -0.83 19.47 -22.14
C GLY A 73 -1.06 18.21 -22.96
N ALA A 74 -0.31 17.14 -22.70
CA ALA A 74 -0.33 15.90 -23.47
C ALA A 74 -1.25 14.81 -22.92
N ARG A 75 -1.61 14.86 -21.62
CA ARG A 75 -2.39 13.80 -20.98
C ARG A 75 -3.79 13.67 -21.59
N THR A 76 -4.22 12.43 -21.82
CA THR A 76 -5.56 12.10 -22.31
C THR A 76 -6.49 11.72 -21.16
N PRO A 77 -7.83 11.74 -21.36
CA PRO A 77 -8.78 11.28 -20.35
C PRO A 77 -8.53 9.83 -19.89
N GLU A 78 -8.06 8.96 -20.78
CA GLU A 78 -7.71 7.57 -20.45
C GLU A 78 -6.47 7.49 -19.55
N MET A 79 -5.45 8.30 -19.81
CA MET A 79 -4.28 8.40 -18.94
C MET A 79 -4.68 8.89 -17.53
N GLU A 80 -5.57 9.88 -17.45
CA GLU A 80 -6.12 10.35 -16.18
C GLU A 80 -6.92 9.25 -15.47
N ALA A 81 -7.81 8.55 -16.17
CA ALA A 81 -8.59 7.44 -15.60
C ALA A 81 -7.69 6.33 -15.05
N ASN A 82 -6.61 5.96 -15.76
CA ASN A 82 -5.64 4.99 -15.28
C ASN A 82 -4.87 5.51 -14.04
N ALA A 83 -4.58 6.81 -13.96
CA ALA A 83 -4.00 7.41 -12.75
C ALA A 83 -4.93 7.32 -11.53
N TRP A 84 -6.25 7.47 -11.72
CA TRP A 84 -7.25 7.34 -10.64
C TRP A 84 -7.31 5.93 -10.05
N LEU A 85 -7.08 4.88 -10.85
CA LEU A 85 -7.01 3.50 -10.35
C LEU A 85 -5.87 3.27 -9.35
N LEU A 86 -4.87 4.15 -9.37
CA LEU A 86 -3.68 4.10 -8.53
C LEU A 86 -3.65 5.20 -7.48
N LEU A 87 -4.78 5.89 -7.25
CA LEU A 87 -4.86 7.01 -6.32
C LEU A 87 -4.53 6.58 -4.88
N GLU A 88 -5.07 5.45 -4.44
CA GLU A 88 -4.92 4.96 -3.07
C GLU A 88 -3.76 3.98 -2.93
N ARG A 89 -3.08 4.00 -1.79
CA ARG A 89 -2.03 3.02 -1.41
C ARG A 89 -2.66 1.66 -1.10
N ASN A 90 -3.18 0.98 -2.13
CA ASN A 90 -3.92 -0.27 -2.03
C ASN A 90 -3.18 -1.42 -2.74
N LEU A 91 -2.97 -2.53 -2.02
CA LEU A 91 -2.37 -3.75 -2.57
C LEU A 91 -3.25 -4.37 -3.66
N GLY A 92 -4.57 -4.19 -3.61
CA GLY A 92 -5.49 -4.62 -4.68
C GLY A 92 -5.12 -4.10 -6.07
N SER A 93 -4.36 -3.00 -6.18
CA SER A 93 -3.81 -2.48 -7.45
C SER A 93 -2.92 -3.50 -8.19
N PHE A 94 -2.34 -4.46 -7.47
CA PHE A 94 -1.47 -5.51 -8.04
C PHE A 94 -2.23 -6.77 -8.47
N SER A 95 -3.55 -6.83 -8.23
CA SER A 95 -4.39 -8.00 -8.58
C SER A 95 -4.25 -8.41 -10.05
N ARG A 96 -4.29 -7.43 -10.96
CA ARG A 96 -4.10 -7.70 -12.41
C ARG A 96 -2.69 -8.19 -12.72
N ALA A 97 -1.68 -7.70 -12.00
CA ALA A 97 -0.31 -8.15 -12.20
C ALA A 97 -0.10 -9.60 -11.75
N LEU A 98 -0.74 -10.02 -10.66
CA LEU A 98 -0.69 -11.39 -10.14
C LEU A 98 -1.64 -12.37 -10.85
N GLY A 99 -2.75 -11.87 -11.39
CA GLY A 99 -3.80 -12.69 -12.00
C GLY A 99 -4.85 -13.20 -11.02
N VAL A 100 -4.87 -12.70 -9.78
CA VAL A 100 -5.83 -13.05 -8.73
C VAL A 100 -6.43 -11.80 -8.11
N ASP A 101 -7.64 -11.89 -7.56
CA ASP A 101 -8.21 -10.85 -6.70
C ASP A 101 -7.51 -10.93 -5.34
N MET A 102 -6.55 -10.03 -5.07
CA MET A 102 -5.75 -10.07 -3.85
C MET A 102 -6.61 -9.90 -2.59
N ASP A 103 -7.65 -9.06 -2.64
CA ASP A 103 -8.49 -8.78 -1.47
C ASP A 103 -9.22 -10.04 -0.98
N LYS A 104 -9.43 -11.01 -1.87
CA LYS A 104 -10.07 -12.29 -1.56
C LYS A 104 -9.08 -13.45 -1.44
N SER A 105 -8.07 -13.48 -2.31
CA SER A 105 -7.25 -14.67 -2.53
C SER A 105 -5.95 -14.68 -1.72
N THR A 106 -5.55 -13.51 -1.18
CA THR A 106 -4.27 -13.37 -0.46
C THR A 106 -4.43 -12.63 0.88
N PRO A 107 -5.35 -13.04 1.77
CA PRO A 107 -5.59 -12.33 3.03
C PRO A 107 -4.35 -12.27 3.94
N THR A 108 -3.54 -13.32 3.98
CA THR A 108 -2.33 -13.42 4.82
C THR A 108 -1.24 -12.49 4.28
N ILE A 109 -0.94 -12.57 2.99
CA ILE A 109 0.01 -11.66 2.32
C ILE A 109 -0.44 -10.21 2.49
N ASN A 110 -1.73 -9.91 2.28
CA ASN A 110 -2.26 -8.55 2.41
C ASN A 110 -2.09 -7.97 3.81
N ALA A 111 -2.37 -8.76 4.85
CA ALA A 111 -2.22 -8.32 6.23
C ALA A 111 -0.74 -8.06 6.57
N ALA A 112 0.15 -8.99 6.23
CA ALA A 112 1.57 -8.86 6.53
C ALA A 112 2.25 -7.71 5.77
N LEU A 113 1.98 -7.56 4.46
CA LEU A 113 2.56 -6.50 3.65
C LEU A 113 2.18 -5.10 4.16
N LYS A 114 0.96 -4.90 4.68
CA LYS A 114 0.57 -3.63 5.30
C LYS A 114 1.48 -3.28 6.48
N THR A 115 1.87 -4.25 7.29
CA THR A 115 2.79 -4.05 8.42
C THR A 115 4.20 -3.72 7.94
N PHE A 116 4.74 -4.48 6.98
CA PHE A 116 6.06 -4.20 6.40
C PHE A 116 6.12 -2.81 5.75
N LEU A 117 5.08 -2.42 5.00
CA LEU A 117 5.03 -1.13 4.32
C LEU A 117 4.94 0.04 5.31
N THR A 118 4.24 -0.14 6.44
CA THR A 118 4.19 0.86 7.52
C THR A 118 5.58 1.16 8.10
N SER A 119 6.50 0.19 8.13
CA SER A 119 7.87 0.43 8.61
C SER A 119 8.63 1.47 7.78
N VAL A 120 8.26 1.64 6.50
CA VAL A 120 8.87 2.61 5.58
C VAL A 120 8.33 4.04 5.82
N ASP A 121 7.10 4.16 6.34
CA ASP A 121 6.43 5.46 6.52
C ASP A 121 7.17 6.34 7.55
N ALA A 122 7.82 5.75 8.56
CA ALA A 122 8.63 6.51 9.52
C ALA A 122 9.84 7.20 8.86
N VAL A 123 10.57 6.47 8.00
CA VAL A 123 11.69 7.02 7.23
C VAL A 123 11.21 8.10 6.27
N MET A 124 10.07 7.87 5.62
CA MET A 124 9.42 8.83 4.73
C MET A 124 9.07 10.14 5.44
N GLY A 125 8.48 10.06 6.64
CA GLY A 125 8.13 11.23 7.45
C GLY A 125 9.35 12.09 7.78
N ASN A 126 10.44 11.46 8.21
CA ASN A 126 11.70 12.15 8.51
C ASN A 126 12.30 12.83 7.28
N LEU A 127 12.32 12.17 6.13
CA LEU A 127 12.81 12.74 4.87
C LEU A 127 11.96 13.95 4.43
N LYS A 128 10.63 13.83 4.50
CA LYS A 128 9.72 14.94 4.15
C LYS A 128 9.94 16.16 5.04
N ASN A 129 10.06 15.94 6.35
CA ASN A 129 10.31 17.01 7.31
C ASN A 129 11.70 17.64 7.17
N ARG A 130 12.69 16.87 6.69
CA ARG A 130 14.04 17.37 6.44
C ARG A 130 14.12 18.30 5.24
N TYR A 131 13.44 17.97 4.15
CA TYR A 131 13.61 18.68 2.86
C TYR A 131 12.52 19.71 2.58
N GLN A 132 11.32 19.51 3.10
CA GLN A 132 10.21 20.47 3.04
C GLN A 132 9.89 21.06 1.65
N ARG A 133 10.20 20.34 0.56
CA ARG A 133 9.96 20.81 -0.81
C ARG A 133 8.46 21.01 -1.02
N LEU A 134 8.06 22.20 -1.48
CA LEU A 134 6.67 22.47 -1.85
C LEU A 134 6.23 21.60 -3.03
N ARG A 135 4.95 21.26 -3.10
CA ARG A 135 4.38 20.51 -4.24
C ARG A 135 4.25 21.39 -5.48
N PRO A 136 4.22 20.81 -6.70
CA PRO A 136 4.18 21.60 -7.93
C PRO A 136 3.00 22.58 -8.00
N PHE A 137 1.79 22.13 -7.63
CA PHE A 137 0.58 22.96 -7.62
C PHE A 137 0.55 24.03 -6.51
N ILE A 138 1.48 23.99 -5.57
CA ILE A 138 1.66 25.04 -4.55
C ILE A 138 2.66 26.07 -5.06
N ALA A 139 3.79 25.61 -5.60
CA ALA A 139 4.88 26.46 -6.06
C ALA A 139 4.59 27.16 -7.41
N HIS A 140 3.73 26.58 -8.25
CA HIS A 140 3.47 27.06 -9.61
C HIS A 140 1.97 27.08 -9.91
N SER A 141 1.41 28.28 -10.10
CA SER A 141 -0.02 28.49 -10.39
C SER A 141 -0.49 27.90 -11.73
N GLN A 142 0.44 27.61 -12.64
CA GLN A 142 0.16 27.02 -13.95
C GLN A 142 -0.16 25.52 -13.88
N ILE A 143 0.20 24.84 -12.78
CA ILE A 143 -0.03 23.41 -12.59
C ILE A 143 -1.47 23.16 -12.13
N LYS A 144 -2.19 22.34 -12.89
CA LYS A 144 -3.57 21.93 -12.70
C LYS A 144 -3.63 20.41 -12.48
N PRO A 145 -3.66 19.95 -11.22
CA PRO A 145 -3.67 18.52 -10.94
C PRO A 145 -4.90 17.79 -11.51
N CYS A 146 -4.72 16.56 -12.00
CA CYS A 146 -5.84 15.64 -12.33
C CYS A 146 -6.19 14.66 -11.20
N LEU A 147 -5.45 14.68 -10.10
CA LEU A 147 -5.76 13.96 -8.87
C LEU A 147 -6.03 14.97 -7.74
N PRO A 148 -6.68 14.55 -6.64
CA PRO A 148 -6.86 15.38 -5.46
C PRO A 148 -5.53 15.96 -4.95
N ARG A 149 -5.59 17.19 -4.44
CA ARG A 149 -4.41 17.88 -3.87
C ARG A 149 -3.98 17.19 -2.59
N GLU A 150 -2.87 16.47 -2.65
CA GLU A 150 -2.27 15.83 -1.48
C GLU A 150 -1.69 16.87 -0.50
N GLN A 151 -1.83 16.63 0.80
CA GLN A 151 -1.24 17.47 1.84
C GLN A 151 0.26 17.19 2.03
N GLY A 152 0.95 18.09 2.74
CA GLY A 152 2.36 17.95 3.11
C GLY A 152 3.37 18.18 1.98
N TYR A 153 4.62 17.82 2.24
CA TYR A 153 5.77 18.11 1.36
C TYR A 153 5.91 17.11 0.20
N SER A 154 6.54 17.56 -0.89
CA SER A 154 6.68 16.82 -2.14
C SER A 154 7.81 15.78 -2.13
N PHE A 155 8.97 16.10 -1.54
CA PHE A 155 10.16 15.26 -1.67
C PHE A 155 10.44 14.39 -0.43
N PRO A 156 10.78 13.10 -0.59
CA PRO A 156 10.51 12.27 -1.77
C PRO A 156 9.01 11.92 -1.86
N SER A 157 8.57 11.34 -2.97
CA SER A 157 7.17 10.92 -3.14
C SER A 157 6.83 9.70 -2.28
N ALA A 158 5.86 9.85 -1.37
CA ALA A 158 5.39 8.76 -0.52
C ALA A 158 4.63 7.69 -1.31
N HIS A 159 3.75 8.10 -2.23
CA HIS A 159 3.04 7.17 -3.13
C HIS A 159 4.02 6.38 -4.00
N SER A 160 5.00 7.04 -4.62
CA SER A 160 5.99 6.34 -5.43
C SER A 160 6.82 5.35 -4.62
N THR A 161 7.18 5.71 -3.38
CA THR A 161 7.92 4.82 -2.48
C THR A 161 7.09 3.60 -2.12
N TRP A 162 5.84 3.81 -1.69
CA TRP A 162 4.95 2.73 -1.27
C TRP A 162 4.70 1.74 -2.41
N TYR A 163 4.35 2.24 -3.61
CA TYR A 163 4.09 1.39 -4.77
C TYR A 163 5.35 0.62 -5.18
N ARG A 164 6.52 1.27 -5.14
CA ARG A 164 7.76 0.58 -5.48
C ARG A 164 8.13 -0.47 -4.44
N THR A 165 8.07 -0.17 -3.14
CA THR A 165 8.32 -1.17 -2.08
C THR A 165 7.38 -2.35 -2.21
N ALA A 166 6.07 -2.10 -2.34
CA ALA A 166 5.07 -3.16 -2.48
C ALA A 166 5.35 -4.06 -3.69
N SER A 167 5.72 -3.45 -4.83
CA SER A 167 6.04 -4.20 -6.05
C SER A 167 7.27 -5.11 -5.89
N GLU A 168 8.31 -4.65 -5.20
CA GLU A 168 9.53 -5.42 -4.99
C GLU A 168 9.30 -6.56 -3.98
N LEU A 169 8.53 -6.31 -2.91
CA LEU A 169 8.15 -7.35 -1.94
C LEU A 169 7.29 -8.44 -2.58
N LEU A 170 6.30 -8.05 -3.39
CA LEU A 170 5.47 -9.01 -4.14
C LEU A 170 6.30 -9.76 -5.19
N ALA A 171 7.28 -9.09 -5.83
CA ALA A 171 8.16 -9.73 -6.79
C ALA A 171 9.15 -10.71 -6.14
N ASP A 172 9.50 -10.53 -4.87
CA ASP A 172 10.27 -11.51 -4.09
C ASP A 172 9.43 -12.75 -3.73
N LEU A 173 8.12 -12.58 -3.49
CA LEU A 173 7.18 -13.68 -3.26
C LEU A 173 6.88 -14.46 -4.56
N VAL A 174 6.67 -13.74 -5.66
CA VAL A 174 6.17 -14.28 -6.94
C VAL A 174 7.07 -13.82 -8.09
N PRO A 175 8.32 -14.32 -8.19
CA PRO A 175 9.34 -13.83 -9.13
C PRO A 175 8.93 -13.95 -10.61
N GLU A 176 8.12 -14.94 -10.95
CA GLU A 176 7.52 -15.13 -12.28
C GLU A 176 6.56 -13.99 -12.69
N ARG A 177 6.14 -13.14 -11.75
CA ARG A 177 5.32 -11.94 -11.99
C ARG A 177 6.11 -10.63 -11.88
N ARG A 178 7.43 -10.70 -11.66
CA ARG A 178 8.29 -9.53 -11.35
C ARG A 178 8.12 -8.36 -12.32
N SER A 179 8.20 -8.61 -13.63
CA SER A 179 8.12 -7.54 -14.64
C SER A 179 6.79 -6.78 -14.55
N ARG A 180 5.68 -7.51 -14.39
CA ARG A 180 4.33 -6.95 -14.27
C ARG A 180 4.14 -6.21 -12.95
N LEU A 181 4.61 -6.78 -11.84
CA LEU A 181 4.54 -6.17 -10.52
C LEU A 181 5.33 -4.86 -10.47
N VAL A 182 6.57 -4.86 -10.94
CA VAL A 182 7.42 -3.66 -11.01
C VAL A 182 6.82 -2.62 -11.94
N ALA A 183 6.17 -3.03 -13.04
CA ALA A 183 5.47 -2.09 -13.93
C ALA A 183 4.32 -1.36 -13.19
N VAL A 184 3.51 -2.07 -12.40
CA VAL A 184 2.48 -1.44 -11.54
C VAL A 184 3.14 -0.50 -10.51
N GLY A 185 4.23 -0.93 -9.88
CA GLY A 185 4.99 -0.11 -8.93
C GLY A 185 5.50 1.19 -9.54
N SER A 186 6.04 1.14 -10.76
CA SER A 186 6.47 2.32 -11.52
C SER A 186 5.29 3.18 -11.95
N HIS A 187 4.17 2.59 -12.39
CA HIS A 187 2.99 3.34 -12.81
C HIS A 187 2.35 4.11 -11.64
N GLY A 188 2.31 3.52 -10.44
CA GLY A 188 1.82 4.18 -9.22
C GLY A 188 2.60 5.45 -8.83
N GLY A 189 3.90 5.51 -9.14
CA GLY A 189 4.71 6.71 -9.02
C GLY A 189 4.51 7.68 -10.19
N ASN A 190 4.56 7.18 -11.42
CA ASN A 190 4.50 8.00 -12.63
C ASN A 190 3.16 8.72 -12.80
N SER A 191 2.05 8.12 -12.32
CA SER A 191 0.73 8.76 -12.29
C SER A 191 0.74 10.09 -11.51
N ARG A 192 1.64 10.23 -10.52
CA ARG A 192 1.79 11.45 -9.72
C ARG A 192 2.44 12.59 -10.48
N VAL A 193 3.37 12.25 -11.38
CA VAL A 193 3.99 13.19 -12.31
C VAL A 193 2.98 13.60 -13.38
N LEU A 194 2.31 12.62 -13.99
CA LEU A 194 1.25 12.86 -14.98
C LEU A 194 0.18 13.84 -14.46
N CYS A 195 -0.24 13.65 -13.21
CA CYS A 195 -1.22 14.51 -12.56
C CYS A 195 -0.66 15.70 -11.80
N GLY A 196 0.63 16.03 -11.93
CA GLY A 196 1.20 17.27 -11.40
C GLY A 196 1.17 17.40 -9.87
N VAL A 197 1.04 16.30 -9.12
CA VAL A 197 1.03 16.32 -7.64
C VAL A 197 2.42 16.07 -7.04
N HIS A 198 3.37 15.61 -7.86
CA HIS A 198 4.79 15.45 -7.55
C HIS A 198 5.66 15.80 -8.75
N TYR A 199 6.88 16.26 -8.50
CA TYR A 199 7.89 16.44 -9.55
C TYR A 199 8.48 15.08 -10.00
N PRO A 200 8.97 14.96 -11.25
CA PRO A 200 9.69 13.77 -11.72
C PRO A 200 10.81 13.32 -10.76
N SER A 201 11.62 14.25 -10.26
CA SER A 201 12.69 13.95 -9.32
C SER A 201 12.20 13.44 -7.95
N ASP A 202 11.03 13.88 -7.46
CA ASP A 202 10.44 13.37 -6.22
C ASP A 202 10.04 11.89 -6.37
N VAL A 203 9.48 11.55 -7.54
CA VAL A 203 9.05 10.19 -7.88
C VAL A 203 10.26 9.28 -8.06
N GLN A 204 11.29 9.71 -8.79
CA GLN A 204 12.53 8.95 -8.92
C GLN A 204 13.21 8.70 -7.57
N ALA A 205 13.27 9.71 -6.70
CA ALA A 205 13.78 9.55 -5.34
C ALA A 205 12.94 8.56 -4.52
N GLY A 206 11.62 8.61 -4.66
CA GLY A 206 10.72 7.63 -4.03
C GLY A 206 10.92 6.21 -4.55
N GLN A 207 11.13 6.02 -5.85
CA GLN A 207 11.43 4.70 -6.41
C GLN A 207 12.75 4.14 -5.87
N ARG A 208 13.82 4.95 -5.82
CA ARG A 208 15.09 4.54 -5.21
C ARG A 208 14.92 4.13 -3.74
N LEU A 209 14.18 4.92 -2.98
CA LEU A 209 13.85 4.60 -1.59
C LEU A 209 13.09 3.29 -1.47
N GLY A 210 12.08 3.08 -2.32
CA GLY A 210 11.26 1.88 -2.25
C GLY A 210 12.04 0.60 -2.58
N VAL A 211 12.94 0.66 -3.56
CA VAL A 211 13.87 -0.46 -3.86
C VAL A 211 14.78 -0.75 -2.68
N ALA A 212 15.42 0.28 -2.10
CA ALA A 212 16.36 0.11 -1.00
C ALA A 212 15.67 -0.38 0.29
N ALA A 213 14.47 0.15 0.59
CA ALA A 213 13.67 -0.30 1.73
C ALA A 213 13.22 -1.76 1.55
N ALA A 214 12.74 -2.13 0.36
CA ALA A 214 12.39 -3.51 0.05
C ALA A 214 13.59 -4.45 0.21
N ALA A 215 14.79 -4.05 -0.23
CA ALA A 215 15.99 -4.86 -0.06
C ALA A 215 16.30 -5.13 1.42
N GLN A 216 16.22 -4.10 2.28
CA GLN A 216 16.39 -4.29 3.73
C GLN A 216 15.33 -5.22 4.32
N LEU A 217 14.05 -5.01 3.96
CA LEU A 217 12.96 -5.88 4.38
C LEU A 217 13.22 -7.33 3.96
N ILE A 218 13.55 -7.57 2.69
CA ILE A 218 13.77 -8.92 2.13
C ILE A 218 14.90 -9.66 2.86
N THR A 219 15.95 -8.94 3.26
CA THR A 219 17.08 -9.53 3.99
C THR A 219 16.82 -9.79 5.47
N SER A 220 15.76 -9.19 6.04
CA SER A 220 15.43 -9.29 7.47
C SER A 220 15.00 -10.71 7.89
N PRO A 221 15.29 -11.12 9.14
CA PRO A 221 14.76 -12.37 9.70
C PRO A 221 13.22 -12.45 9.65
N GLN A 222 12.57 -11.32 9.87
CA GLN A 222 11.12 -11.11 9.82
C GLN A 222 10.53 -11.53 8.48
N TRP A 223 11.09 -11.02 7.37
CA TRP A 223 10.64 -11.39 6.03
C TRP A 223 10.91 -12.86 5.71
N LYS A 224 12.08 -13.39 6.12
CA LYS A 224 12.40 -14.81 5.95
C LYS A 224 11.41 -15.72 6.68
N ALA A 225 11.04 -15.37 7.91
CA ALA A 225 10.04 -16.09 8.69
C ALA A 225 8.66 -16.00 8.03
N PHE A 226 8.25 -14.80 7.58
CA PHE A 226 7.00 -14.60 6.85
C PHE A 226 6.91 -15.47 5.59
N LYS A 227 7.99 -15.55 4.78
CA LYS A 227 8.00 -16.41 3.58
C LYS A 227 7.95 -17.91 3.89
N ALA A 228 8.40 -18.32 5.07
CA ALA A 228 8.36 -19.70 5.52
C ALA A 228 7.01 -20.10 6.14
N ASP A 229 6.11 -19.14 6.37
CA ASP A 229 4.78 -19.40 6.92
C ASP A 229 3.96 -20.28 5.95
N PRO A 230 3.40 -21.42 6.41
CA PRO A 230 2.62 -22.30 5.56
C PRO A 230 1.42 -21.64 4.87
N ALA A 231 0.77 -20.66 5.51
CA ALA A 231 -0.36 -19.95 4.92
C ALA A 231 0.09 -19.04 3.77
N VAL A 232 1.27 -18.41 3.90
CA VAL A 232 1.87 -17.59 2.85
C VAL A 232 2.28 -18.47 1.67
N ILE A 233 2.92 -19.61 1.92
CA ILE A 233 3.29 -20.58 0.88
C ILE A 233 2.03 -21.04 0.12
N ALA A 234 0.94 -21.36 0.82
CA ALA A 234 -0.31 -21.77 0.19
C ALA A 234 -0.91 -20.69 -0.72
N GLU A 235 -0.90 -19.41 -0.29
CA GLU A 235 -1.38 -18.29 -1.11
C GLU A 235 -0.49 -18.07 -2.35
N VAL A 236 0.84 -18.16 -2.21
CA VAL A 236 1.78 -18.07 -3.35
C VAL A 236 1.55 -19.20 -4.36
N GLU A 237 1.38 -20.43 -3.90
CA GLU A 237 1.08 -21.57 -4.77
C GLU A 237 -0.29 -21.43 -5.46
N ALA A 238 -1.28 -20.80 -4.81
CA ALA A 238 -2.56 -20.49 -5.45
C ALA A 238 -2.40 -19.47 -6.59
N ILE A 239 -1.58 -18.42 -6.40
CA ILE A 239 -1.25 -17.43 -7.46
C ILE A 239 -0.58 -18.13 -8.65
N ARG A 240 0.38 -19.02 -8.38
CA ARG A 240 1.15 -19.76 -9.41
C ARG A 240 0.31 -20.63 -10.33
N ARG A 241 -0.88 -21.05 -9.90
CA ARG A 241 -1.79 -21.83 -10.75
C ARG A 241 -2.39 -21.00 -11.89
N VAL A 242 -2.38 -19.68 -11.80
CA VAL A 242 -2.82 -18.80 -12.88
C VAL A 242 -1.74 -18.74 -13.95
N ARG A 243 -2.02 -19.31 -15.12
CA ARG A 243 -1.07 -19.37 -16.25
C ARG A 243 -0.86 -18.00 -16.87
N ASP A 244 0.34 -17.76 -17.41
CA ASP A 244 0.76 -16.47 -17.95
C ASP A 244 -0.16 -15.93 -19.06
N HIS A 245 -0.61 -16.80 -19.97
CA HIS A 245 -1.53 -16.44 -21.05
C HIS A 245 -2.94 -16.07 -20.56
N ALA A 246 -3.27 -16.36 -19.31
CA ALA A 246 -4.55 -16.00 -18.69
C ALA A 246 -4.48 -14.69 -17.89
N LEU A 247 -3.31 -14.04 -17.82
CA LEU A 247 -3.17 -12.77 -17.11
C LEU A 247 -3.86 -11.64 -17.87
N PRO A 248 -4.64 -10.79 -17.18
CA PRO A 248 -5.27 -9.63 -17.80
C PRO A 248 -4.22 -8.59 -18.23
N GLU A 249 -4.56 -7.68 -19.14
CA GLU A 249 -3.70 -6.53 -19.45
C GLU A 249 -3.48 -5.64 -18.21
N LEU A 250 -2.38 -4.90 -18.09
CA LEU A 250 -2.16 -4.07 -16.89
C LEU A 250 -2.93 -2.75 -16.93
N VAL A 251 -3.04 -2.16 -18.11
CA VAL A 251 -3.84 -0.97 -18.37
C VAL A 251 -5.22 -1.38 -18.89
N ARG A 252 -6.18 -0.46 -18.78
CA ARG A 252 -7.45 -0.55 -19.50
C ARG A 252 -7.33 0.19 -20.82
#